data_AF-A0A418VBQ5-F1
#
_entry.id   AF-A0A418VBQ5-F1
#
_cell.length_a   1.000
_cell.length_b   1.000
_cell.length_c   1.000
_cell.angle_alpha   90.00
_cell.angle_beta   90.00
_cell.angle_gamma   90.00
#
_symmetry.space_group_name_H-M   'P 1'
#
loop_
_entity.id
_entity.type
_entity.pdbx_description
1 polymer ?
#
loop_
_entity_poly.entity_id
_entity_poly.type
_entity_poly.pdbx_seq_one_letter_code
_entity_poly.pdbx_strand_id
1 'polypeptide(L)'
;MKERAAPEYWVLDGLEDTPQGCWARLERADGKMIVLPVSVLPDHTREGDVLQVLAGPDGDVLRPAPEETARRREAAQERLSALNGPTPTGDIDL
;
A
#
# COMPACT_ATOMS: atom_id res chain seq x y z
N MET A 1 26.42 -17.75 1.15
CA MET A 1 25.57 -16.70 1.74
C MET A 1 24.21 -16.82 1.08
N LYS A 2 23.12 -17.10 1.81
CA LYS A 2 21.78 -17.07 1.20
C LYS A 2 21.40 -15.60 1.05
N GLU A 3 21.20 -15.12 -0.18
CA GLU A 3 20.55 -13.83 -0.42
C GLU A 3 19.22 -13.85 0.34
N ARG A 4 19.05 -12.93 1.29
CA ARG A 4 17.73 -12.72 1.89
C ARG A 4 16.87 -12.15 0.77
N ALA A 5 15.82 -12.88 0.39
CA ALA A 5 14.81 -12.32 -0.50
C ALA A 5 14.36 -10.96 0.03
N ALA A 6 14.12 -10.01 -0.87
CA ALA A 6 13.62 -8.70 -0.49
C ALA A 6 12.35 -8.86 0.37
N PRO A 7 12.14 -8.01 1.39
CA PRO A 7 10.94 -8.07 2.20
C PRO A 7 9.70 -7.88 1.34
N GLU A 8 8.67 -8.71 1.57
CA GLU A 8 7.38 -8.61 0.90
C GLU A 8 6.50 -7.59 1.64
N TYR A 9 5.86 -6.71 0.86
CA TYR A 9 4.97 -5.67 1.36
C TYR A 9 3.66 -5.68 0.58
N TRP A 10 2.55 -5.58 1.29
CA TRP A 10 1.22 -5.39 0.72
C TRP A 10 0.66 -4.03 1.14
N VAL A 11 -0.13 -3.39 0.28
CA VAL A 11 -0.79 -2.11 0.56
C VAL A 11 -2.23 -2.38 0.91
N LEU A 12 -2.74 -1.82 2.01
CA LEU A 12 -4.18 -1.83 2.27
C LEU A 12 -4.85 -0.86 1.29
N ASP A 13 -5.48 -1.39 0.27
CA ASP A 13 -6.09 -0.63 -0.81
C ASP A 13 -7.54 -0.24 -0.49
N GLY A 14 -8.24 -1.04 0.31
CA GLY A 14 -9.62 -0.72 0.71
C GLY A 14 -10.13 -1.50 1.91
N LEU A 15 -11.10 -0.91 2.60
CA LEU A 15 -11.92 -1.55 3.63
C LEU A 15 -13.39 -1.56 3.15
N GLU A 16 -14.01 -2.72 3.15
CA GLU A 16 -15.37 -2.92 2.66
C GLU A 16 -16.25 -3.56 3.74
N ASP A 17 -17.29 -2.85 4.16
CA ASP A 17 -18.32 -3.38 5.05
C ASP A 17 -19.34 -4.20 4.26
N THR A 18 -19.49 -5.46 4.67
CA THR A 18 -20.47 -6.39 4.10
C THR A 18 -21.43 -6.86 5.20
N PRO A 19 -22.60 -7.43 4.84
CA PRO A 19 -23.47 -8.09 5.82
C PRO A 19 -22.78 -9.23 6.60
N GLN A 20 -21.67 -9.77 6.08
CA GLN A 20 -20.88 -10.84 6.68
C GLN A 20 -19.70 -10.34 7.52
N GLY A 21 -19.49 -9.02 7.60
CA GLY A 21 -18.38 -8.38 8.32
C GLY A 21 -17.56 -7.44 7.45
N CYS A 22 -16.54 -6.84 8.05
CA CYS A 22 -15.62 -5.93 7.36
C CYS A 22 -14.45 -6.71 6.74
N TRP A 23 -14.18 -6.45 5.47
CA TRP A 23 -13.13 -7.09 4.68
C TRP A 23 -12.09 -6.06 4.24
N ALA A 24 -10.83 -6.47 4.26
CA ALA A 24 -9.70 -5.70 3.78
C ALA A 24 -9.26 -6.21 2.41
N ARG A 25 -9.04 -5.29 1.49
CA ARG A 25 -8.45 -5.55 0.18
C ARG A 25 -7.00 -5.08 0.17
N LEU A 26 -6.08 -6.01 -0.04
CA LEU A 26 -4.64 -5.79 0.00
C LEU A 26 -4.04 -5.96 -1.39
N GLU A 27 -3.27 -4.99 -1.86
CA GLU A 27 -2.54 -5.07 -3.12
C GLU A 27 -1.09 -5.52 -2.90
N ARG A 28 -0.67 -6.54 -3.64
CA ARG A 28 0.70 -7.04 -3.65
C ARG A 28 1.57 -6.24 -4.63
N ALA A 29 2.89 -6.37 -4.51
CA ALA A 29 3.84 -5.80 -5.46
C ALA A 29 3.68 -6.31 -6.91
N ASP A 30 3.07 -7.49 -7.11
CA ASP A 30 2.75 -8.02 -8.45
C ASP A 30 1.39 -7.54 -9.00
N GLY A 31 0.73 -6.60 -8.32
CA GLY A 31 -0.58 -6.05 -8.68
C GLY A 31 -1.76 -6.98 -8.39
N LYS A 32 -1.54 -8.14 -7.76
CA LYS A 32 -2.65 -9.01 -7.35
C LYS A 32 -3.29 -8.49 -6.06
N MET A 33 -4.60 -8.70 -5.99
CA MET A 33 -5.39 -8.37 -4.82
C MET A 33 -5.59 -9.61 -3.95
N ILE A 34 -5.44 -9.43 -2.65
CA ILE A 34 -5.76 -10.41 -1.61
C ILE A 34 -6.90 -9.82 -0.77
N VAL A 35 -7.91 -10.64 -0.46
CA VAL A 35 -9.01 -10.23 0.41
C VAL A 35 -8.93 -11.02 1.71
N LEU A 36 -8.88 -10.31 2.83
CA LEU A 36 -8.77 -10.86 4.18
C LEU A 36 -9.81 -10.22 5.10
N PRO A 37 -10.31 -10.91 6.13
CA PRO A 37 -11.15 -10.26 7.13
C PRO A 37 -10.35 -9.21 7.90
N VAL A 38 -10.95 -8.06 8.24
CA VAL A 38 -10.22 -6.99 8.97
C VAL A 38 -9.67 -7.46 10.32
N SER A 39 -10.28 -8.48 10.92
CA SER A 39 -9.84 -9.07 12.19
C SER A 39 -8.45 -9.70 12.17
N VAL A 40 -7.86 -9.97 10.99
CA VAL A 40 -6.48 -10.46 10.88
C VAL A 40 -5.46 -9.35 10.65
N LEU A 41 -5.93 -8.11 10.44
CA LEU A 41 -5.04 -6.96 10.30
C LEU A 41 -4.54 -6.49 11.66
N PRO A 42 -3.38 -5.82 11.71
CA PRO A 42 -2.96 -5.08 12.89
C PRO A 42 -3.99 -4.02 13.29
N ASP A 43 -4.13 -3.78 14.59
CA ASP A 43 -5.00 -2.73 15.10
C ASP A 43 -4.64 -1.36 14.50
N HIS A 44 -5.67 -0.54 14.28
CA HIS A 44 -5.55 0.82 13.75
C HIS A 44 -4.98 0.96 12.33
N THR A 45 -4.87 -0.13 11.56
CA THR A 45 -4.52 -0.08 10.13
C THR A 45 -5.58 0.69 9.34
N ARG A 46 -5.15 1.53 8.40
CA ARG A 46 -6.01 2.37 7.53
C ARG A 46 -5.67 2.18 6.06
N GLU A 47 -6.62 2.50 5.20
CA GLU A 47 -6.38 2.52 3.75
C GLU A 47 -5.14 3.38 3.41
N GLY A 48 -4.34 2.86 2.48
CA GLY A 48 -3.03 3.39 2.09
C GLY A 48 -1.87 2.94 2.97
N ASP A 49 -2.10 2.26 4.11
CA ASP A 49 -1.02 1.73 4.94
C ASP A 49 -0.31 0.57 4.26
N VAL A 50 1.01 0.49 4.46
CA VAL A 50 1.83 -0.62 3.98
C VAL A 50 2.05 -1.60 5.12
N LEU A 51 1.82 -2.88 4.83
CA LEU A 51 2.02 -4.00 5.74
C LEU A 51 3.18 -4.86 5.27
N GLN A 52 4.14 -5.14 6.16
CA GLN A 52 5.16 -6.15 5.93
C GLN A 52 4.57 -7.54 6.13
N VAL A 53 4.89 -8.44 5.21
CA VAL A 53 4.50 -9.85 5.27
C VAL A 53 5.67 -10.64 5.84
N LEU A 54 5.42 -11.33 6.94
CA LEU A 54 6.39 -12.20 7.61
C LEU A 54 5.89 -13.64 7.54
N ALA A 55 6.60 -14.49 6.80
CA ALA A 55 6.28 -15.91 6.77
C ALA A 55 6.44 -16.53 8.17
N GLY A 56 5.36 -17.10 8.68
CA GLY A 56 5.31 -17.82 9.96
C GLY A 56 5.02 -19.31 9.76
N PRO A 57 5.23 -20.14 10.79
CA PRO A 57 4.92 -21.58 10.73
C PRO A 57 3.42 -21.87 10.51
N ASP A 58 2.55 -20.94 10.92
CA ASP A 58 1.09 -21.07 10.83
C ASP A 58 0.49 -20.19 9.71
N GLY A 59 1.33 -19.72 8.79
CA GLY A 59 0.95 -18.79 7.73
C GLY A 59 1.60 -17.41 7.88
N ASP A 60 1.26 -16.52 6.97
CA ASP A 60 1.83 -15.18 6.90
C ASP A 60 1.28 -14.27 8.01
N VAL A 61 2.16 -13.51 8.64
CA VAL A 61 1.83 -12.51 9.66
C VAL A 61 2.03 -11.12 9.07
N LEU A 62 1.01 -10.28 9.20
CA LEU A 62 1.05 -8.88 8.76
C LEU A 62 1.54 -7.98 9.90
N ARG A 63 2.48 -7.09 9.60
CA ARG A 63 3.00 -6.07 10.53
C ARG A 63 2.92 -4.68 9.90
N PRO A 64 2.55 -3.63 10.65
CA PRO A 64 2.61 -2.26 10.13
C PRO A 64 4.04 -1.90 9.70
N ALA A 65 4.18 -1.29 8.52
CA ALA A 65 5.44 -0.75 8.02
C ALA A 65 5.32 0.78 7.85
N PRO A 66 5.35 1.56 8.94
CA PRO A 66 5.12 3.01 8.89
C PRO A 66 6.19 3.76 8.10
N GLU A 67 7.44 3.35 8.17
CA GLU A 67 8.54 3.94 7.39
C GLU A 67 8.33 3.74 5.89
N GLU A 68 7.93 2.53 5.49
CA GLU A 68 7.61 2.23 4.09
C GLU A 68 6.38 2.99 3.60
N THR A 69 5.38 3.12 4.48
CA THR A 69 4.17 3.92 4.21
C THR A 69 4.53 5.38 3.95
N ALA A 70 5.36 5.98 4.80
CA ALA A 70 5.83 7.36 4.63
C ALA A 70 6.62 7.51 3.31
N ARG A 71 7.58 6.62 3.07
CA ARG A 71 8.40 6.62 1.84
C ARG A 71 7.56 6.57 0.57
N ARG A 72 6.57 5.68 0.51
CA ARG A 72 5.69 5.56 -0.66
C ARG A 72 4.81 6.79 -0.84
N ARG A 73 4.31 7.36 0.26
CA ARG A 73 3.49 8.57 0.24
C ARG A 73 4.28 9.77 -0.27
N GLU A 74 5.51 9.96 0.21
CA GLU A 74 6.42 11.01 -0.27
C GLU A 74 6.68 10.85 -1.77
N ALA A 75 7.05 9.65 -2.22
CA ALA A 75 7.29 9.40 -3.64
C ALA A 75 6.04 9.63 -4.52
N ALA A 76 4.85 9.31 -4.03
CA ALA A 76 3.60 9.61 -4.73
C ALA A 76 3.33 11.12 -4.80
N GLN A 77 3.57 11.84 -3.70
CA GLN A 77 3.43 13.29 -3.64
C GLN A 77 4.42 13.99 -4.58
N GLU A 78 5.67 13.54 -4.65
CA GLU A 78 6.67 14.06 -5.58
C GLU A 78 6.25 13.87 -7.04
N ARG A 79 5.76 12.67 -7.40
CA ARG A 79 5.23 12.39 -8.74
C ARG A 79 4.05 13.30 -9.08
N LEU A 80 3.10 13.45 -8.15
CA LEU A 80 1.95 14.33 -8.33
C LEU A 80 2.39 15.79 -8.50
N SER A 81 3.36 16.23 -7.71
CA SER A 81 3.91 17.58 -7.78
C SER A 81 4.61 17.83 -9.12
N ALA A 82 5.32 16.84 -9.65
CA ALA A 82 5.96 16.91 -10.97
C ALA A 82 4.92 17.01 -12.10
N LEU A 83 3.81 16.27 -12.02
CA LEU A 83 2.71 16.35 -12.99
C LEU A 83 1.98 17.70 -12.94
N ASN A 84 1.88 18.33 -11.76
CA ASN A 84 1.20 19.60 -11.55
C ASN A 84 2.13 20.83 -11.63
N GLY A 85 3.40 20.64 -12.00
CA GLY A 85 4.33 21.75 -12.22
C GLY A 85 3.81 22.70 -13.31
N PRO A 86 4.21 23.99 -13.30
CA PRO A 86 3.70 24.97 -14.25
C PRO A 86 3.96 24.50 -15.68
N THR A 87 2.88 24.25 -16.43
CA THR A 87 2.95 24.22 -17.89
C THR A 87 3.49 25.57 -18.33
N PRO A 88 4.56 25.67 -19.14
CA PRO A 88 4.93 26.95 -19.70
C PRO A 88 3.71 27.49 -20.44
N THR A 89 3.15 28.61 -19.98
CA THR A 89 2.23 29.42 -20.77
C THR A 89 3.06 29.95 -21.95
N GLY A 90 3.25 29.12 -22.96
CA GLY A 90 3.54 29.59 -24.29
C GLY A 90 2.24 30.17 -24.81
N ASP A 91 2.25 31.46 -25.11
CA ASP A 91 1.18 32.16 -25.81
C ASP A 91 0.63 31.26 -26.94
N ILE A 92 -0.64 30.85 -26.82
CA ILE A 92 -1.37 30.44 -28.01
C ILE A 92 -1.72 31.75 -28.71
N ASP A 93 -0.82 32.20 -29.59
CA ASP A 93 -1.17 33.19 -30.60
C ASP A 93 -2.28 32.57 -31.47
N LEU A 94 -3.50 33.11 -31.31
CA LEU A 94 -4.68 32.84 -32.14
C LEU A 94 -4.72 33.80 -33.33
#